data_AF-A0A2N3DXS1-F1
#
_entry.id   AF-A0A2N3DXS1-F1
#
_cell.length_a   1.000
_cell.length_b   1.000
_cell.length_c   1.000
_cell.angle_alpha   90.00
_cell.angle_beta   90.00
_cell.angle_gamma   90.00
#
_symmetry.space_group_name_H-M   'P 1'
#
loop_
_entity.id
_entity.type
_entity.pdbx_description
1 polymer ?
#
loop_
_entity_poly.entity_id
_entity_poly.type
_entity_poly.pdbx_seq_one_letter_code
_entity_poly.pdbx_strand_id
1 'polypeptide(L)'
;MVQQHRGMCVVNREIVDDLATLAATSADMMQRLGISWNSWIKIVAGQPIRRSLALRFRDRILEQAASIEGFRQKFPSASSDDGIDRMALERAFLCAPCDVTPRAPAPRSLRQALTFASSSKGVYPQNGRIAG
;
A
#
# COMPACT_ATOMS: atom_id res chain seq x y z
N MET A 1 23.81 15.77 -15.45
CA MET A 1 22.56 16.48 -15.07
C MET A 1 21.55 15.43 -14.64
N VAL A 2 21.30 15.31 -13.33
CA VAL A 2 20.33 14.35 -12.79
C VAL A 2 18.93 14.96 -13.00
N GLN A 3 18.13 14.37 -13.89
CA GLN A 3 16.72 14.71 -13.99
C GLN A 3 16.05 14.36 -12.66
N GLN A 4 15.93 15.34 -11.77
CA GLN A 4 15.09 15.22 -10.60
C GLN A 4 13.66 14.96 -11.10
N HIS A 5 13.11 13.78 -10.81
CA HIS A 5 11.70 13.43 -11.01
C HIS A 5 10.78 14.30 -10.13
N ARG A 6 10.82 15.63 -10.29
CA ARG A 6 10.03 16.60 -9.54
C ARG A 6 8.55 16.37 -9.90
N GLY A 7 7.83 15.70 -9.01
CA GLY A 7 6.40 15.42 -9.18
C GLY A 7 6.04 13.94 -9.21
N MET A 8 7.01 13.03 -9.04
CA MET A 8 6.74 11.61 -8.84
C MET A 8 7.06 11.19 -7.40
N CYS A 9 6.28 10.26 -6.86
CA CYS A 9 6.52 9.65 -5.56
C CYS A 9 6.11 8.18 -5.58
N VAL A 10 6.57 7.43 -4.59
CA VAL A 10 6.19 6.03 -4.41
C VAL A 10 5.34 5.92 -3.14
N VAL A 11 4.35 5.03 -3.14
CA VAL A 11 3.56 4.73 -1.94
C VAL A 11 4.31 3.72 -1.11
N ASN A 12 4.34 3.91 0.20
CA ASN A 12 5.00 2.98 1.11
C ASN A 12 4.38 1.59 1.00
N ARG A 13 5.25 0.60 0.77
CA ARG A 13 4.89 -0.80 0.55
C ARG A 13 4.10 -1.40 1.70
N GLU A 14 4.45 -1.09 2.95
CA GLU A 14 3.78 -1.69 4.10
C GLU A 14 2.30 -1.30 4.15
N ILE A 15 1.98 -0.09 3.67
CA ILE A 15 0.61 0.39 3.54
C ILE A 15 -0.08 -0.30 2.36
N VAL A 16 0.60 -0.43 1.21
CA VAL A 16 0.05 -1.12 0.03
C VAL A 16 -0.34 -2.57 0.32
N ASP A 17 0.48 -3.29 1.09
CA ASP A 17 0.23 -4.69 1.43
C ASP A 17 -1.04 -4.86 2.29
N ASP A 18 -1.35 -3.89 3.16
CA ASP A 18 -2.61 -3.88 3.92
C ASP A 18 -3.80 -3.49 3.05
N LEU A 19 -3.60 -2.59 2.07
CA LEU A 19 -4.68 -2.17 1.16
C LEU A 19 -5.08 -3.29 0.18
N ALA A 20 -4.16 -4.21 -0.14
CA ALA A 20 -4.43 -5.31 -1.05
C ALA A 20 -5.48 -6.30 -0.50
N THR A 21 -5.70 -6.35 0.81
CA THR A 21 -6.75 -7.19 1.42
C THR A 21 -8.16 -6.58 1.27
N LEU A 22 -8.26 -5.30 0.91
CA LEU A 22 -9.55 -4.59 0.87
C LEU A 22 -10.44 -4.96 -0.32
N ALA A 23 -9.90 -5.61 -1.34
CA ALA A 23 -10.61 -5.82 -2.59
C ALA A 23 -10.35 -7.21 -3.18
N ALA A 24 -11.44 -7.95 -3.39
CA ALA A 24 -11.42 -9.22 -4.11
C ALA A 24 -11.33 -9.02 -5.63
N THR A 25 -11.83 -7.88 -6.14
CA THR A 25 -11.89 -7.57 -7.57
C THR A 25 -11.29 -6.21 -7.91
N SER A 26 -10.99 -6.00 -9.20
CA SER A 26 -10.51 -4.70 -9.71
C SER A 26 -11.58 -3.62 -9.56
N ALA A 27 -12.86 -3.95 -9.75
CA ALA A 27 -13.97 -3.02 -9.59
C ALA A 27 -14.10 -2.55 -8.14
N ASP A 28 -14.05 -3.49 -7.18
CA ASP A 28 -14.10 -3.17 -5.75
C ASP A 28 -12.92 -2.28 -5.33
N MET A 29 -11.72 -2.59 -5.84
CA MET A 29 -10.53 -1.80 -5.56
C MET A 29 -10.67 -0.39 -6.12
N MET A 30 -11.11 -0.22 -7.38
CA MET A 30 -11.32 1.11 -7.96
C MET A 30 -12.38 1.90 -7.19
N GLN A 31 -13.46 1.25 -6.76
CA GLN A 31 -14.54 1.89 -6.00
C GLN A 31 -14.07 2.33 -4.60
N ARG A 32 -13.35 1.47 -3.86
CA ARG A 32 -12.87 1.77 -2.50
C ARG A 32 -11.72 2.78 -2.52
N LEU A 33 -10.76 2.56 -3.41
CA LEU A 33 -9.51 3.33 -3.45
C LEU A 33 -9.61 4.60 -4.31
N GLY A 34 -10.63 4.74 -5.16
CA GLY A 34 -10.84 5.93 -5.99
C GLY A 34 -9.74 6.15 -7.05
N ILE A 35 -9.02 5.09 -7.42
CA ILE A 35 -7.95 5.11 -8.43
C ILE A 35 -8.23 4.06 -9.50
N SER A 36 -7.67 4.24 -10.71
CA SER A 36 -7.81 3.26 -11.78
C SER A 36 -6.99 1.99 -11.51
N TRP A 37 -7.39 0.88 -12.12
CA TRP A 37 -6.66 -0.38 -12.10
C TRP A 37 -5.19 -0.26 -12.54
N ASN A 38 -4.92 0.56 -13.56
CA ASN A 38 -3.55 0.80 -14.04
C ASN A 38 -2.69 1.53 -13.00
N SER A 39 -3.27 2.49 -12.26
CA SER A 39 -2.57 3.19 -11.19
C SER A 39 -2.25 2.25 -10.03
N TRP A 40 -3.18 1.36 -9.67
CA TRP A 40 -2.94 0.35 -8.64
C TRP A 40 -1.83 -0.62 -8.99
N ILE A 41 -1.80 -1.14 -10.23
CA ILE A 41 -0.71 -2.00 -10.73
C ILE A 41 0.66 -1.32 -10.53
N LYS A 42 0.75 -0.03 -10.83
CA LYS A 42 1.99 0.74 -10.63
C LYS A 42 2.37 0.84 -9.15
N ILE A 43 1.40 1.16 -8.30
CA ILE A 43 1.59 1.28 -6.85
C ILE A 43 2.09 -0.04 -6.26
N VAL A 44 1.45 -1.16 -6.58
CA VAL A 44 1.83 -2.49 -6.09
C VAL A 44 3.20 -2.93 -6.61
N ALA A 45 3.57 -2.53 -7.84
CA ALA A 45 4.90 -2.78 -8.39
C ALA A 45 5.99 -1.86 -7.82
N GLY A 46 5.66 -0.98 -6.86
CA GLY A 46 6.59 0.03 -6.32
C GLY A 46 7.01 1.07 -7.37
N GLN A 47 6.24 1.24 -8.44
CA GLN A 47 6.56 2.18 -9.50
C GLN A 47 6.16 3.60 -9.07
N PRO A 48 6.97 4.62 -9.43
CA PRO A 48 6.62 5.99 -9.15
C PRO A 48 5.30 6.38 -9.82
N ILE A 49 4.45 7.09 -9.08
CA ILE A 49 3.21 7.69 -9.56
C ILE A 49 3.27 9.21 -9.43
N ARG A 50 2.38 9.92 -10.13
CA ARG A 50 2.29 11.38 -10.01
C ARG A 50 1.88 11.77 -8.60
N ARG A 51 2.51 12.81 -8.05
CA ARG A 51 2.22 13.33 -6.70
C ARG A 51 0.76 13.69 -6.51
N SER A 52 0.10 14.31 -7.49
CA SER A 52 -1.32 14.65 -7.41
C SER A 52 -2.23 13.42 -7.25
N LEU A 53 -1.90 12.33 -7.95
CA LEU A 53 -2.61 11.05 -7.80
C LEU A 53 -2.35 10.46 -6.41
N ALA A 54 -1.10 10.50 -5.95
CA ALA A 54 -0.71 9.96 -4.67
C ALA A 54 -1.35 10.70 -3.48
N LEU A 55 -1.46 12.03 -3.55
CA LEU A 55 -2.14 12.84 -2.53
C LEU A 55 -3.63 12.52 -2.46
N ARG A 56 -4.33 12.49 -3.60
CA ARG A 56 -5.75 12.10 -3.63
C ARG A 56 -5.98 10.70 -3.08
N PHE A 57 -5.08 9.78 -3.42
CA PHE A 57 -5.13 8.41 -2.92
C PHE A 57 -4.91 8.38 -1.40
N ARG A 58 -3.89 9.06 -0.89
CA ARG A 58 -3.61 9.21 0.53
C ARG A 58 -4.80 9.75 1.31
N ASP A 59 -5.37 10.87 0.87
CA ASP A 59 -6.47 11.53 1.58
C ASP A 59 -7.68 10.59 1.71
N ARG A 60 -7.99 9.85 0.64
CA ARG A 60 -9.06 8.84 0.64
C ARG A 60 -8.76 7.63 1.53
N ILE A 61 -7.49 7.25 1.68
CA ILE A 61 -7.09 6.20 2.63
C ILE A 61 -7.17 6.70 4.07
N LEU A 62 -6.79 7.95 4.34
CA LEU A 62 -6.89 8.56 5.68
C LEU A 62 -8.36 8.67 6.13
N GLU A 63 -9.27 8.99 5.22
CA GLU A 63 -10.73 8.98 5.48
C GLU A 63 -11.25 7.58 5.84
N GLN A 64 -10.69 6.53 5.21
CA GLN A 64 -11.07 5.14 5.41
C GLN A 64 -10.20 4.40 6.44
N ALA A 65 -9.25 5.07 7.10
CA ALA A 65 -8.22 4.39 7.91
C ALA A 65 -8.81 3.46 8.98
N ALA A 66 -9.92 3.84 9.59
CA ALA A 66 -10.60 3.08 10.64
C ALA A 66 -11.21 1.74 10.15
N SER A 67 -11.46 1.59 8.85
CA SER A 67 -12.02 0.38 8.24
C SER A 67 -10.96 -0.54 7.63
N ILE A 68 -9.69 -0.13 7.65
CA ILE A 68 -8.57 -0.88 7.07
C ILE A 68 -7.92 -1.73 8.16
N GLU A 69 -7.89 -3.04 7.92
CA GLU A 69 -7.25 -3.99 8.82
C GLU A 69 -5.72 -3.76 8.87
N GLY A 70 -5.14 -3.83 10.08
CA GLY A 70 -3.70 -3.64 10.30
C GLY A 70 -3.27 -2.20 10.62
N PHE A 71 -4.04 -1.18 10.23
CA PHE A 71 -3.65 0.22 10.48
C PHE A 71 -3.59 0.58 11.97
N ARG A 72 -4.52 0.09 12.79
CA ARG A 72 -4.47 0.28 14.26
C ARG A 72 -3.22 -0.31 14.89
N GLN A 73 -2.70 -1.40 14.34
CA GLN A 73 -1.50 -2.07 14.86
C GLN A 73 -0.21 -1.36 14.41
N LYS A 74 -0.18 -0.84 13.17
CA LYS A 74 0.99 -0.16 12.61
C LYS A 74 1.11 1.30 13.03
N PHE A 75 -0.02 1.97 13.23
CA PHE A 75 -0.10 3.38 13.60
C PHE A 75 -0.97 3.54 14.83
N PRO A 76 -0.59 2.97 16.00
CA PRO A 76 -1.41 3.07 17.21
C PRO A 76 -1.41 4.50 17.74
N SER A 77 -2.59 4.97 18.14
CA SER A 77 -2.75 6.22 18.88
C SER A 77 -3.64 6.01 20.10
N ALA A 78 -3.16 6.42 21.28
CA ALA A 78 -3.97 6.45 22.50
C ALA A 78 -4.91 7.67 22.55
N SER A 79 -4.72 8.64 21.66
CA SER A 79 -5.41 9.94 21.70
C SER A 79 -6.47 10.11 20.61
N SER A 80 -6.65 9.12 19.73
CA SER A 80 -7.67 9.16 18.67
C SER A 80 -8.80 8.18 18.96
N ASP A 81 -10.04 8.59 18.66
CA ASP A 81 -11.25 7.80 18.91
C ASP A 81 -11.26 6.45 18.18
N ASP A 82 -10.59 6.35 17.03
CA ASP A 82 -10.45 5.11 16.26
C ASP A 82 -9.16 4.33 16.54
N GLY A 83 -8.32 4.86 17.45
CA GLY A 83 -7.04 4.28 17.84
C GLY A 83 -5.92 4.44 16.81
N ILE A 84 -6.07 5.31 15.80
CA ILE A 84 -5.10 5.45 14.70
C ILE A 84 -4.38 6.80 14.76
N ASP A 85 -3.04 6.77 14.72
CA ASP A 85 -2.23 7.97 14.51
C ASP A 85 -2.24 8.34 13.01
N ARG A 86 -3.26 9.12 12.62
CA ARG A 86 -3.38 9.63 11.24
C ARG A 86 -2.17 10.44 10.79
N MET A 87 -1.47 11.12 11.71
CA MET A 87 -0.31 11.93 11.38
C MET A 87 0.93 11.09 11.12
N ALA A 88 1.10 9.99 11.85
CA ALA A 88 2.12 9.00 11.53
C ALA A 88 1.81 8.29 10.21
N LEU A 89 0.55 7.90 9.98
CA LEU A 89 0.11 7.29 8.72
C LEU A 89 0.34 8.23 7.53
N GLU A 90 -0.02 9.51 7.63
CA GLU A 90 0.19 10.49 6.57
C GLU A 90 1.67 10.65 6.22
N ARG A 91 2.54 10.76 7.24
CA ARG A 91 4.00 10.89 7.05
C ARG A 91 4.61 9.63 6.43
N ALA A 92 4.12 8.46 6.82
CA ALA A 92 4.60 7.19 6.31
C ALA A 92 4.07 6.86 4.91
N PHE A 93 3.06 7.57 4.40
CA PHE A 93 2.33 7.18 3.19
C PHE A 93 3.16 7.28 1.90
N LEU A 94 3.98 8.33 1.78
CA LEU A 94 4.75 8.61 0.57
C LEU A 94 6.25 8.51 0.85
N CYS A 95 6.95 7.74 0.02
CA CYS A 95 8.39 7.64 0.00
C CYS A 95 8.96 8.40 -1.19
N ALA A 96 10.20 8.89 -1.06
CA ALA A 96 10.91 9.46 -2.19
C ALA A 96 11.26 8.33 -3.19
N PRO A 97 11.19 8.57 -4.53
CA PRO A 97 11.46 7.53 -5.51
C PRO A 97 12.86 6.91 -5.43
N CYS A 98 13.83 7.64 -4.87
CA CYS A 98 15.20 7.16 -4.66
C CYS A 98 15.31 6.06 -3.60
N ASP A 99 14.30 5.90 -2.75
CA ASP A 99 14.33 4.96 -1.63
C ASP A 99 13.71 3.60 -1.98
N VAL A 100 13.26 3.42 -3.23
CA VAL A 100 12.51 2.23 -3.65
C VAL A 100 13.17 1.55 -4.84
N THR A 101 13.65 0.33 -4.63
CA THR A 101 14.00 -0.59 -5.70
C THR A 101 12.71 -1.15 -6.32
N PRO A 102 12.44 -0.93 -7.63
CA PRO A 102 11.24 -1.47 -8.26
C PRO A 102 11.23 -3.00 -8.18
N ARG A 103 10.14 -3.58 -7.68
CA ARG A 103 10.00 -5.03 -7.56
C ARG A 103 9.38 -5.56 -8.85
N ALA A 104 10.25 -6.01 -9.76
CA ALA A 104 9.88 -6.73 -10.98
C ALA A 104 9.10 -5.86 -12.01
N PRO A 105 8.94 -6.31 -13.28
CA PRO A 105 8.11 -5.60 -14.25
C PRO A 105 6.66 -5.52 -13.76
N ALA A 106 5.97 -4.43 -14.11
CA ALA A 106 4.60 -4.18 -13.70
C ALA A 106 3.70 -5.42 -13.94
N PRO A 107 2.94 -5.88 -12.93
CA PRO A 107 2.11 -7.07 -13.06
C PRO A 107 1.10 -6.87 -14.19
N ARG A 108 0.96 -7.87 -15.07
CA ARG A 108 0.04 -7.81 -16.21
C ARG A 108 -1.38 -8.24 -15.85
N SER A 109 -1.58 -8.76 -14.64
CA SER A 109 -2.88 -9.28 -14.18
C SER A 109 -3.14 -9.00 -12.71
N LEU A 110 -4.43 -9.04 -12.33
CA LEU A 110 -4.89 -8.85 -10.97
C LEU A 110 -4.34 -9.90 -10.01
N ARG A 111 -4.31 -11.16 -10.45
CA ARG A 111 -3.70 -12.25 -9.69
C ARG A 111 -2.23 -11.97 -9.40
N GLN A 112 -1.46 -11.51 -10.38
CA GLN A 112 -0.05 -11.16 -10.17
C GLN A 112 0.10 -9.99 -9.19
N ALA A 113 -0.69 -8.92 -9.34
CA ALA A 113 -0.65 -7.78 -8.43
C ALA A 113 -0.96 -8.21 -6.98
N LEU A 114 -2.02 -8.98 -6.76
CA LEU A 114 -2.35 -9.51 -5.44
C LEU A 114 -1.23 -10.43 -4.91
N THR A 115 -0.66 -11.31 -5.73
CA THR A 115 0.48 -12.14 -5.33
C THR A 115 1.70 -11.30 -4.94
N PHE A 116 2.00 -10.21 -5.65
CA PHE A 116 3.11 -9.32 -5.31
C PHE A 116 2.91 -8.62 -3.96
N ALA A 117 1.69 -8.18 -3.67
CA ALA A 117 1.33 -7.57 -2.37
C ALA A 117 1.31 -8.59 -1.23
N SER A 118 0.82 -9.82 -1.46
CA SER A 118 0.75 -10.86 -0.44
C SER A 118 2.10 -11.56 -0.17
N SER A 119 3.02 -11.61 -1.13
CA SER A 119 4.32 -12.32 -1.02
C SER A 119 5.35 -11.60 -0.14
N SER A 120 4.97 -10.56 0.61
CA SER A 120 5.82 -9.91 1.62
C SER A 120 5.63 -10.50 3.01
N LYS A 121 4.50 -11.20 3.27
CA LYS A 121 4.26 -11.94 4.52
C LYS A 121 4.83 -13.35 4.38
N GLY A 122 6.15 -13.46 4.42
CA GLY A 122 6.86 -14.71 4.13
C GLY A 122 8.17 -14.91 4.87
N VAL A 123 8.31 -14.37 6.08
CA VAL A 123 9.26 -14.91 7.08
C VAL A 123 8.56 -14.94 8.44
N TYR A 124 7.71 -15.95 8.63
CA TYR A 124 7.70 -16.71 9.88
C TYR A 124 7.68 -18.19 9.51
N PRO A 125 8.54 -19.01 10.15
CA PRO A 125 8.66 -20.42 9.86
C PRO A 125 7.36 -21.13 10.23
N GLN A 126 7.00 -22.15 9.43
CA GLN A 126 6.12 -23.20 9.91
C GLN A 126 6.86 -23.93 11.05
N ASN A 127 6.75 -23.42 12.27
CA ASN A 127 7.13 -24.16 13.46
C ASN A 127 6.05 -25.23 13.67
N GLY A 128 6.45 -26.47 13.43
CA GLY A 128 5.59 -27.64 13.46
C GLY A 128 5.03 -27.97 14.84
N ARG A 129 4.04 -28.87 14.82
CA ARG A 129 3.93 -29.92 15.83
C ARG A 129 3.33 -31.19 15.23
N ILE A 130 4.24 -32.15 15.10
CA ILE A 130 4.16 -33.61 15.20
C ILE A 130 2.98 -34.19 16.02
N ALA A 131 2.52 -35.33 15.50
CA ALA A 131 2.12 -36.57 16.18
C ALA A 131 0.70 -36.71 16.78
N GLY A 132 0.08 -37.82 16.36
CA GLY A 132 -1.15 -38.45 16.83
C GLY A 132 -1.47 -39.60 15.89
#